data_AF-A0AA39MN13-F1
#
_entry.id   AF-A0AA39MN13-F1
#
_cell.length_a   1.000
_cell.length_b   1.000
_cell.length_c   1.000
_cell.angle_alpha   90.00
_cell.angle_beta   90.00
_cell.angle_gamma   90.00
#
_symmetry.space_group_name_H-M   'P 1'
#
loop_
_entity.id
_entity.type
_entity.pdbx_description
1 polymer ?
#
loop_
_entity_poly.entity_id
_entity_poly.type
_entity_poly.pdbx_seq_one_letter_code
_entity_poly.pdbx_strand_id
1 'polypeptide(L)'
;MPSSNILNVHSQAANVQAIRQAIVDGLDRPTGQKQLPTLLLYDERGLRLYDDITTEVPEYYLFGAEEEILKTKADEIVRIMHAAAAASNLTK
;
A
#
# COMPACT_ATOMS: atom_id res chain seq x y z
N MET A 1 -9.04 19.31 1.27
CA MET A 1 -8.43 17.99 1.02
C MET A 1 -9.16 17.37 -0.15
N PRO A 2 -8.50 16.99 -1.25
CA PRO A 2 -9.18 16.30 -2.34
C PRO A 2 -9.67 14.93 -1.86
N SER A 3 -10.86 14.55 -2.29
CA SER A 3 -11.54 13.31 -1.92
C SER A 3 -10.74 12.11 -2.42
N SER A 4 -10.03 11.40 -1.54
CA SER A 4 -9.35 10.16 -1.90
C SER A 4 -10.39 9.07 -2.17
N ASN A 5 -10.61 8.74 -3.44
CA ASN A 5 -11.46 7.63 -3.84
C ASN A 5 -10.67 6.32 -3.60
N ILE A 6 -11.02 5.57 -2.55
CA ILE A 6 -10.35 4.33 -2.19
C ILE A 6 -10.72 3.27 -3.22
N LEU A 7 -9.75 2.81 -4.02
CA LEU A 7 -9.93 1.74 -5.01
C LEU A 7 -10.12 0.39 -4.29
N ASN A 8 -11.26 -0.26 -4.52
CA ASN A 8 -11.55 -1.58 -3.94
C ASN A 8 -10.95 -2.72 -4.77
N VAL A 9 -9.72 -3.13 -4.43
CA VAL A 9 -8.95 -4.17 -5.14
C VAL A 9 -9.64 -5.53 -5.34
N HIS A 10 -10.71 -5.83 -4.60
CA HIS A 10 -11.41 -7.13 -4.65
C HIS A 10 -12.43 -7.24 -5.80
N SER A 11 -12.82 -6.14 -6.44
CA SER A 11 -13.75 -6.14 -7.59
C SER A 11 -13.04 -5.76 -8.88
N GLN A 12 -12.49 -6.74 -9.61
CA GLN A 12 -11.69 -6.51 -10.83
C GLN A 12 -12.38 -5.58 -11.85
N ALA A 13 -13.67 -5.77 -12.14
CA ALA A 13 -14.38 -4.96 -13.12
C ALA A 13 -14.54 -3.48 -12.69
N ALA A 14 -14.85 -3.23 -11.41
CA ALA A 14 -14.97 -1.87 -10.89
C ALA A 14 -13.60 -1.18 -10.80
N ASN A 15 -12.53 -1.94 -10.59
CA ASN A 15 -11.15 -1.42 -10.54
C ASN A 15 -10.67 -0.94 -11.90
N VAL A 16 -10.93 -1.70 -12.96
CA VAL A 16 -10.52 -1.30 -14.32
C VAL A 16 -11.20 0.01 -14.72
N GLN A 17 -12.48 0.18 -14.43
CA GLN A 17 -13.19 1.43 -14.75
C GLN A 17 -12.69 2.61 -13.93
N ALA A 18 -12.45 2.42 -12.62
CA ALA A 18 -11.93 3.47 -11.76
C ALA A 18 -10.50 3.91 -12.15
N ILE A 19 -9.63 2.96 -12.51
CA ILE A 19 -8.28 3.24 -13.01
C ILE A 19 -8.36 4.00 -14.34
N ARG A 20 -9.20 3.56 -15.26
CA ARG A 20 -9.40 4.23 -16.56
C ARG A 20 -9.84 5.68 -16.37
N GLN A 21 -10.83 5.92 -15.52
CA GLN A 21 -11.30 7.28 -15.25
C GLN A 21 -10.19 8.13 -14.62
N ALA A 22 -9.45 7.59 -13.64
CA ALA A 22 -8.35 8.32 -13.00
C ALA A 22 -7.20 8.66 -13.97
N ILE A 23 -6.95 7.82 -14.99
CA ILE A 23 -5.99 8.12 -16.06
C ILE A 23 -6.50 9.29 -16.91
N VAL A 24 -7.75 9.23 -17.38
CA VAL A 24 -8.34 10.29 -18.21
C VAL A 24 -8.33 11.62 -17.43
N ASP A 25 -8.88 11.63 -16.22
CA ASP A 25 -8.93 12.82 -15.36
C ASP A 25 -7.54 13.38 -15.06
N GLY A 26 -6.54 12.51 -14.89
CA GLY A 26 -5.16 12.90 -14.63
C GLY A 26 -4.45 13.49 -15.85
N LEU A 27 -4.74 12.98 -17.04
CA LEU A 27 -4.18 13.45 -18.30
C LEU A 27 -4.86 14.73 -18.81
N ASP A 28 -6.13 14.95 -18.50
CA ASP A 28 -6.88 16.16 -18.88
C ASP A 28 -6.49 17.40 -18.05
N ARG A 29 -5.69 17.22 -16.99
CA ARG A 29 -5.19 18.34 -16.17
C ARG A 29 -4.28 19.28 -16.97
N PRO A 30 -4.21 20.56 -16.55
CA PRO A 30 -3.31 21.54 -17.14
C PRO A 30 -1.85 21.06 -17.18
N THR A 31 -1.09 21.59 -18.13
CA THR A 31 0.35 21.33 -18.26
C THR A 31 1.07 21.60 -16.94
N GLY A 32 1.91 20.65 -16.50
CA GLY A 32 2.60 20.69 -15.21
C GLY A 32 1.82 20.09 -14.04
N GLN A 33 0.56 19.70 -14.23
CA GLN A 33 -0.29 19.10 -13.19
C GLN A 33 -0.83 17.71 -13.57
N LYS A 34 -0.32 17.13 -14.67
CA LYS A 34 -0.70 15.80 -15.11
C LYS A 34 -0.27 14.77 -14.07
N GLN A 35 -1.17 13.84 -13.77
CA GLN A 35 -0.96 12.80 -12.76
C GLN A 35 -1.43 11.46 -13.30
N LEU A 36 -0.80 10.38 -12.86
CA LEU A 36 -1.20 9.02 -13.15
C LEU A 36 -1.39 8.24 -11.84
N PRO A 37 -2.32 7.28 -11.78
CA PRO A 37 -2.47 6.44 -10.60
C PRO A 37 -1.21 5.63 -10.31
N THR A 38 -0.73 5.66 -9.06
CA THR A 38 0.46 4.89 -8.62
C THR A 38 0.32 3.39 -8.86
N LEU A 39 -0.91 2.85 -8.88
CA LEU A 39 -1.17 1.44 -9.14
C LEU A 39 -0.61 0.96 -10.49
N LEU A 40 -0.45 1.85 -11.47
CA LEU A 40 0.15 1.54 -12.76
C LEU A 40 1.64 1.15 -12.67
N LEU A 41 2.30 1.44 -11.55
CA LEU A 41 3.70 1.07 -11.32
C LEU A 41 3.88 -0.40 -10.93
N TYR A 42 2.80 -1.13 -10.61
CA TYR A 42 2.89 -2.49 -10.06
C TYR A 42 2.39 -3.56 -11.04
N ASP A 43 2.77 -3.43 -12.32
CA ASP A 43 2.70 -4.55 -13.25
C ASP A 43 3.81 -5.58 -12.94
N GLU A 44 3.87 -6.68 -13.69
CA GLU A 44 4.87 -7.73 -13.46
C GLU A 44 6.32 -7.19 -13.45
N ARG A 45 6.64 -6.26 -14.34
CA ARG A 45 7.99 -5.68 -14.42
C ARG A 45 8.23 -4.70 -13.28
N GLY A 46 7.23 -3.87 -12.98
CA GLY A 46 7.28 -2.90 -11.91
C GLY A 46 7.40 -3.53 -10.53
N LEU A 47 6.76 -4.69 -10.32
CA LEU A 47 6.94 -5.47 -9.09
C LEU A 47 8.36 -6.02 -8.94
N ARG A 48 9.01 -6.46 -10.02
CA ARG A 48 10.43 -6.87 -9.96
C ARG A 48 11.34 -5.69 -9.65
N LEU A 49 11.09 -4.54 -10.28
CA LEU A 49 11.83 -3.31 -9.97
C LEU A 49 11.62 -2.87 -8.52
N TYR A 50 10.40 -3.02 -7.99
CA TYR A 50 10.12 -2.75 -6.60
C TYR A 50 10.91 -3.68 -5.67
N ASP A 51 10.92 -4.98 -5.96
CA ASP A 51 11.71 -5.97 -5.22
C ASP A 51 13.19 -5.57 -5.18
N ASP A 52 13.80 -5.34 -6.35
CA ASP A 52 15.19 -4.88 -6.50
C ASP A 52 15.46 -3.61 -5.67
N ILE A 53 14.54 -2.64 -5.67
CA ILE A 53 14.67 -1.41 -4.88
C ILE A 53 14.62 -1.72 -3.38
N THR A 54 13.70 -2.58 -2.95
CA THR A 54 13.50 -2.86 -1.53
C THR A 54 14.58 -3.76 -0.92
N THR A 55 15.22 -4.61 -1.71
CA THR A 55 16.22 -5.58 -1.21
C THR A 55 17.65 -5.12 -1.47
N GLU A 56 17.93 -4.45 -2.58
CA GLU A 56 19.31 -4.17 -3.01
C GLU A 56 19.76 -2.72 -2.79
N VAL A 57 18.83 -1.76 -2.64
CA VAL A 57 19.16 -0.33 -2.54
C VAL A 57 19.26 0.10 -1.06
N PRO A 58 20.47 0.39 -0.53
CA PRO A 58 20.65 0.69 0.88
C PRO A 58 20.01 2.03 1.31
N GLU A 59 19.83 2.98 0.39
CA GLU A 59 19.13 4.24 0.65
C GLU A 59 17.64 4.02 0.92
N TYR A 60 17.06 2.92 0.42
CA TYR A 60 15.66 2.55 0.64
C TYR A 60 15.52 1.72 1.93
N TYR A 61 15.86 2.33 3.07
CA TYR A 61 15.92 1.64 4.36
C TYR A 61 14.56 1.12 4.90
N LEU A 62 13.43 1.58 4.34
CA LEU A 62 12.09 1.34 4.89
C LEU A 62 11.78 -0.15 5.04
N PHE A 63 12.10 -0.94 4.00
CA PHE A 63 11.84 -2.37 4.01
C PHE A 63 12.71 -3.10 5.04
N GLY A 64 14.02 -2.86 5.04
CA GLY A 64 14.93 -3.48 6.01
C GLY A 64 14.60 -3.11 7.46
N ALA A 65 14.20 -1.86 7.72
CA ALA A 65 13.79 -1.44 9.06
C ALA A 65 12.49 -2.13 9.52
N GLU A 66 11.50 -2.26 8.64
CA GLU A 66 10.28 -3.01 8.92
C GLU A 66 10.58 -4.49 9.20
N GLU A 67 11.43 -5.10 8.38
CA GLU A 67 11.85 -6.49 8.56
C GLU A 67 12.52 -6.72 9.93
N GLU A 68 13.46 -5.86 10.33
CA GLU A 68 14.13 -5.94 11.63
C GLU A 68 13.17 -5.78 12.81
N ILE A 69 12.22 -4.83 12.71
CA ILE A 69 11.19 -4.66 13.73
C ILE A 69 10.34 -5.93 13.85
N LEU A 70 9.88 -6.48 12.73
CA LEU A 70 9.06 -7.68 12.75
C LEU A 70 9.82 -8.89 13.29
N LYS A 71 11.07 -9.11 12.86
CA LYS A 71 11.92 -10.19 13.39
C LYS A 71 12.14 -10.10 14.89
N THR A 72 12.29 -8.89 15.43
CA THR A 72 12.61 -8.68 16.85
C THR A 72 11.40 -8.50 17.76
N LYS A 73 10.23 -8.11 17.20
CA LYS A 73 9.04 -7.71 17.97
C LYS A 73 7.77 -8.49 17.67
N ALA A 74 7.77 -9.43 16.71
CA ALA A 74 6.57 -10.19 16.35
C ALA A 74 5.89 -10.85 17.57
N ASP A 75 6.64 -11.52 18.45
CA ASP A 75 6.07 -12.17 19.64
C ASP A 75 5.40 -11.16 20.58
N GLU A 76 5.99 -9.99 20.75
CA GLU A 76 5.45 -8.91 21.58
C GLU A 76 4.14 -8.37 20.99
N ILE A 77 4.14 -8.11 19.69
CA ILE A 77 2.96 -7.65 18.94
C ILE A 77 1.82 -8.66 19.11
N VAL A 78 2.08 -9.95 18.87
CA VAL A 78 1.09 -11.03 18.99
C VAL A 78 0.55 -11.12 20.41
N ARG A 79 1.41 -11.06 21.44
CA ARG A 79 0.98 -11.07 22.85
C ARG A 79 0.04 -9.90 23.16
N ILE A 80 0.37 -8.69 22.72
CA ILE A 80 -0.46 -7.49 22.95
C ILE A 80 -1.80 -7.62 22.24
N MET A 81 -1.81 -8.07 20.98
CA MET A 81 -3.05 -8.26 20.20
C MET A 81 -3.99 -9.27 20.87
N HIS A 82 -3.46 -10.39 21.38
CA HIS A 82 -4.27 -11.39 22.09
C HIS A 82 -4.75 -10.90 23.47
N ALA A 83 -3.91 -10.17 24.22
CA ALA A 83 -4.31 -9.58 25.49
C ALA A 83 -5.44 -8.55 25.31
N ALA A 84 -5.37 -7.71 24.27
CA ALA A 84 -6.42 -6.76 23.93
C ALA A 84 -7.73 -7.47 23.53
N ALA A 85 -7.64 -8.54 22.72
CA ALA A 85 -8.81 -9.35 22.36
C ALA A 85 -9.46 -10.01 23.59
N ALA A 86 -8.66 -10.57 24.50
CA ALA A 86 -9.14 -11.17 25.74
C ALA A 86 -9.81 -10.14 26.67
N ALA A 87 -9.25 -8.94 26.81
CA ALA A 87 -9.83 -7.87 27.61
C ALA A 87 -11.19 -7.39 27.06
N SER A 88 -11.32 -7.32 25.73
CA SER A 88 -12.57 -6.92 25.07
C SER A 88 -13.72 -7.92 25.26
N ASN A 89 -13.40 -9.21 25.46
CA ASN A 89 -14.37 -10.27 25.75
C ASN A 89 -14.81 -10.31 27.22
N LEU A 90 -14.07 -9.68 28.13
CA LEU A 90 -14.41 -9.60 29.56
C LEU A 90 -15.32 -8.40 29.89
N THR A 91 -15.53 -7.48 28.94
CA THR A 91 -16.37 -6.28 29.09
C THR A 91 -17.74 -6.40 28.41
N LYS A 92 -18.09 -7.59 27.91
CA LYS A 92 -19.44 -7.99 27.47
C LYS A 92 -20.04 -8.97 28.47
#